data_AF-A0AAV9DXG8-F1
#
_entry.id   AF-A0AAV9DXG8-F1
#
_cell.length_a   1.000
_cell.length_b   1.000
_cell.length_c   1.000
_cell.angle_alpha   90.00
_cell.angle_beta   90.00
_cell.angle_gamma   90.00
#
_symmetry.space_group_name_H-M   'P 1'
#
loop_
_entity.id
_entity.type
_entity.pdbx_description
1 polymer ?
#
loop_
_entity_poly.entity_id
_entity_poly.type
_entity_poly.pdbx_seq_one_letter_code
_entity_poly.pdbx_strand_id
1 'polypeptide(L)'
;MRIEPDLASKKGKQQLEQQPLITAPSEKKPDKAASKNKKRQKKPPPMQTAIQKLFDTCKDVFSDSRPGFVPSPAAVKLLGSVLVQPHEIKLAKVKSNAVYTAPCDTSILYPAEGGNIHCFTAVTPVAVLDVLGPPYSDKEGRDCTYYSSFPYPSFSGGDDLINGDIEGHEWLEERKKPEDFIVVGARYKGPKFVEK
;
A
#
# COMPACT_ATOMS: atom_id res chain seq x y z
N MET A 1 -10.52 -13.83 -6.98
CA MET A 1 -9.97 -13.66 -5.61
C MET A 1 -10.36 -12.28 -5.08
N ARG A 2 -10.75 -12.17 -3.81
CA ARG A 2 -11.07 -10.92 -3.11
C ARG A 2 -10.25 -10.84 -1.84
N ILE A 3 -9.71 -9.67 -1.56
CA ILE A 3 -8.76 -9.41 -0.48
C ILE A 3 -9.09 -8.04 0.13
N GLU A 4 -8.96 -7.92 1.45
CA GLU A 4 -9.09 -6.66 2.19
C GLU A 4 -7.80 -6.36 2.95
N PRO A 5 -7.39 -5.09 3.12
CA PRO A 5 -6.22 -4.77 3.92
C PRO A 5 -6.43 -5.17 5.39
N ASP A 6 -5.41 -5.75 6.03
CA ASP A 6 -5.48 -6.07 7.45
C ASP A 6 -5.27 -4.78 8.28
N LEU A 7 -6.34 -4.31 8.90
CA LEU A 7 -6.36 -3.12 9.76
C LEU A 7 -5.97 -3.46 11.21
N ALA A 8 -4.95 -4.30 11.41
CA ALA A 8 -4.34 -4.47 12.72
C ALA A 8 -3.53 -3.21 13.09
N SER A 9 -4.02 -2.48 14.09
CA SER A 9 -3.46 -1.25 14.69
C SER A 9 -3.58 0.05 13.88
N LYS A 10 -4.66 0.78 14.14
CA LYS A 10 -4.63 2.17 14.63
C LYS A 10 -5.93 2.50 15.37
N LYS A 11 -5.94 2.18 16.67
CA LYS A 11 -6.86 2.82 17.64
C LYS A 11 -6.43 4.28 17.75
N GLY A 12 -7.09 5.15 16.99
CA GLY A 12 -6.99 6.60 17.12
C GLY A 12 -8.40 7.16 17.14
N LYS A 13 -9.01 7.19 18.33
CA LYS A 13 -10.22 7.99 18.59
C LYS A 13 -9.89 9.42 18.22
N GLN A 14 -10.58 10.03 17.26
CA GLN A 14 -10.92 11.45 17.35
C GLN A 14 -12.35 11.67 16.87
N GLN A 15 -13.08 12.26 17.80
CA GLN A 15 -14.50 12.52 17.86
C GLN A 15 -14.79 13.79 17.07
N LEU A 16 -15.85 13.72 16.28
CA LEU A 16 -16.53 14.84 15.66
C LEU A 16 -17.05 15.76 16.77
N GLU A 17 -16.52 16.97 16.89
CA GLU A 17 -17.12 18.02 17.73
C GLU A 17 -17.26 19.32 16.93
N GLN A 18 -18.45 19.90 17.06
CA GLN A 18 -18.99 21.02 16.32
C GLN A 18 -18.49 22.36 16.90
N GLN A 19 -18.38 23.38 16.04
CA GLN A 19 -18.05 24.76 16.43
C GLN A 19 -19.21 25.43 17.20
N PRO A 20 -18.92 26.50 17.98
CA PRO A 20 -19.43 27.81 17.56
C PRO A 20 -18.50 29.03 17.81
N LEU A 21 -18.55 29.94 16.84
CA LEU A 21 -18.59 31.42 16.81
C LEU A 21 -17.96 32.34 17.91
N ILE A 22 -17.36 33.44 17.40
CA ILE A 22 -17.10 34.83 17.90
C ILE A 22 -16.07 35.13 19.01
N THR A 23 -15.00 35.91 18.70
CA THR A 23 -14.86 37.39 18.94
C THR A 23 -13.40 37.86 18.63
N ALA A 24 -13.20 39.07 18.08
CA ALA A 24 -11.91 39.77 17.81
C ALA A 24 -11.36 40.49 19.07
N PRO A 25 -10.35 41.41 19.06
CA PRO A 25 -9.24 41.73 18.13
C PRO A 25 -7.85 41.83 18.86
N SER A 26 -6.78 42.23 18.14
CA SER A 26 -5.79 43.27 18.56
C SER A 26 -4.31 42.96 18.26
N GLU A 27 -3.64 44.04 17.87
CA GLU A 27 -2.30 44.28 17.33
C GLU A 27 -1.13 44.09 18.34
N LYS A 28 0.09 43.81 17.85
CA LYS A 28 1.26 44.73 17.84
C LYS A 28 2.61 44.04 17.53
N LYS A 29 3.39 44.69 16.66
CA LYS A 29 4.86 44.54 16.43
C LYS A 29 5.64 45.32 17.51
N PRO A 30 6.94 45.05 17.75
CA PRO A 30 7.99 45.92 17.17
C PRO A 30 9.33 45.21 16.82
N ASP A 31 10.34 46.03 16.54
CA ASP A 31 11.44 45.88 15.58
C ASP A 31 12.78 45.25 16.03
N LYS A 32 13.48 44.68 15.02
CA LYS A 32 14.92 44.73 14.64
C LYS A 32 16.04 44.62 15.71
N ALA A 33 16.99 43.72 15.44
CA ALA A 33 18.43 44.05 15.38
C ALA A 33 19.21 43.01 14.57
N ALA A 34 20.07 43.49 13.66
CA ALA A 34 20.96 42.68 12.84
C ALA A 34 22.33 42.55 13.51
N SER A 35 22.96 41.38 13.43
CA SER A 35 24.42 41.25 13.51
C SER A 35 24.90 40.12 12.61
N LYS A 36 25.79 40.46 11.68
CA LYS A 36 26.40 39.57 10.69
C LYS A 36 27.58 38.84 11.33
N ASN A 37 27.62 37.51 11.21
CA ASN A 37 28.88 36.77 11.29
C ASN A 37 28.93 35.70 10.18
N LYS A 38 30.01 35.72 9.40
CA LYS A 38 30.20 34.99 8.14
C LYS A 38 31.27 33.90 8.34
N LYS A 39 31.00 32.70 7.77
CA LYS A 39 31.85 31.48 7.61
C LYS A 39 31.75 30.46 8.76
N ARG A 40 31.54 29.15 8.52
CA ARG A 40 31.84 28.28 7.36
C ARG A 40 30.66 27.33 7.11
N GLN A 41 30.12 27.28 5.89
CA GLN A 41 29.23 26.20 5.48
C GLN A 41 30.09 24.95 5.24
N LYS A 42 30.01 23.95 6.12
CA LYS A 42 30.46 22.59 5.79
C LYS A 42 29.55 22.09 4.67
N LYS A 43 30.12 21.64 3.54
CA LYS A 43 29.36 20.95 2.50
C LYS A 43 28.64 19.76 3.16
N PRO A 44 27.34 19.57 2.92
CA PRO A 44 26.66 18.38 3.41
C PRO A 44 27.36 17.14 2.81
N PRO A 45 27.48 16.04 3.57
CA PRO A 45 28.01 14.79 3.02
C PRO A 45 27.21 14.40 1.77
N PRO A 46 27.83 13.76 0.78
CA PRO A 46 27.11 13.24 -0.38
C PRO A 46 26.00 12.34 0.13
N MET A 47 24.76 12.65 -0.25
CA MET A 47 23.58 11.87 0.08
C MET A 47 23.79 10.45 -0.45
N GLN A 48 24.03 9.49 0.45
CA GLN A 48 24.27 8.11 0.06
C GLN A 48 23.03 7.56 -0.65
N THR A 49 23.22 7.08 -1.88
CA THR A 49 22.17 6.39 -2.64
C THR A 49 21.82 5.06 -1.98
N ALA A 50 20.64 4.52 -2.24
CA ALA A 50 20.25 3.23 -1.68
C ALA A 50 21.21 2.09 -2.08
N ILE A 51 21.75 2.15 -3.31
CA ILE A 51 22.76 1.20 -3.79
C ILE A 51 24.06 1.31 -3.00
N GLN A 52 24.50 2.53 -2.65
CA GLN A 52 25.70 2.73 -1.84
C GLN A 52 25.51 2.18 -0.43
N LYS A 53 24.35 2.43 0.19
CA LYS A 53 24.00 1.86 1.50
C LYS A 53 24.01 0.34 1.47
N LEU A 54 23.41 -0.26 0.43
CA LEU A 54 23.42 -1.71 0.27
C LEU A 54 24.84 -2.26 0.18
N PHE A 55 25.67 -1.66 -0.66
CA PHE A 55 27.05 -2.08 -0.84
C PHE A 55 27.86 -1.99 0.46
N ASP A 56 27.70 -0.90 1.22
CA ASP A 56 28.40 -0.70 2.48
C ASP A 56 27.90 -1.69 3.56
N THR A 57 26.59 -1.96 3.63
CA THR A 57 26.02 -2.97 4.54
C THR A 57 26.47 -4.39 4.18
N CYS A 58 26.50 -4.75 2.90
CA CYS A 58 27.03 -6.04 2.46
C CYS A 58 28.50 -6.20 2.83
N LYS A 59 29.33 -5.16 2.64
CA LYS A 59 30.73 -5.19 3.05
C LYS A 59 30.91 -5.43 4.54
N ASP A 60 30.04 -4.84 5.36
CA ASP A 60 30.08 -5.01 6.81
C ASP A 60 29.70 -6.44 7.21
N VAL A 61 28.56 -6.93 6.72
CA VAL A 61 28.04 -8.27 7.05
C VAL A 61 28.95 -9.41 6.56
N PHE A 62 29.58 -9.23 5.39
CA PHE A 62 30.45 -10.25 4.80
C PHE A 62 31.93 -9.93 4.95
N SER A 63 32.30 -8.99 5.83
CA SER A 63 33.70 -8.59 6.06
C SER A 63 34.61 -9.79 6.42
N ASP A 64 34.10 -10.71 7.23
CA ASP A 64 34.81 -11.91 7.69
C ASP A 64 34.41 -13.20 6.93
N SER A 65 33.88 -13.05 5.72
CA SER A 65 33.37 -14.20 4.96
C SER A 65 34.46 -15.22 4.62
N ARG A 66 34.15 -16.49 4.87
CA ARG A 66 34.99 -17.68 4.59
C ARG A 66 34.12 -18.76 3.93
N PRO A 67 34.70 -19.78 3.27
CA PRO A 67 33.91 -20.90 2.76
C PRO A 67 33.04 -21.51 3.88
N GLY A 68 31.72 -21.58 3.65
CA GLY A 68 30.75 -22.07 4.64
C GLY A 68 30.29 -21.04 5.68
N PHE A 69 30.68 -19.77 5.57
CA PHE A 69 30.20 -18.69 6.45
C PHE A 69 28.71 -18.43 6.23
N VAL A 70 27.93 -18.42 7.32
CA VAL A 70 26.51 -18.06 7.35
C VAL A 70 26.36 -16.82 8.24
N PRO A 71 25.80 -15.70 7.74
CA PRO A 71 25.58 -14.51 8.55
C PRO A 71 24.68 -14.79 9.75
N SER A 72 24.85 -14.05 10.84
CA SER A 72 23.96 -14.14 11.98
C SER A 72 22.53 -13.68 11.61
N PRO A 73 21.48 -14.17 12.30
CA PRO A 73 20.11 -13.73 12.04
C PRO A 73 19.92 -12.21 12.13
N ALA A 74 20.66 -11.54 13.02
CA ALA A 74 20.67 -10.09 13.13
C ALA A 74 21.26 -9.40 11.89
N ALA A 75 22.35 -9.95 11.33
CA ALA A 75 22.97 -9.45 10.11
C ALA A 75 22.08 -9.69 8.87
N VAL A 76 21.37 -10.82 8.83
CA VAL A 76 20.35 -11.10 7.80
C VAL A 76 19.21 -10.07 7.89
N LYS A 77 18.74 -9.74 9.10
CA LYS A 77 17.71 -8.71 9.31
C LYS A 77 18.18 -7.33 8.87
N LEU A 78 19.44 -6.98 9.14
CA LEU A 78 20.06 -5.73 8.68
C LEU A 78 20.11 -5.66 7.15
N LEU A 79 20.58 -6.72 6.48
CA LEU A 79 20.56 -6.81 5.02
C LEU A 79 19.15 -6.71 4.47
N GLY A 80 18.19 -7.39 5.08
CA GLY A 80 16.77 -7.31 4.73
C GLY A 80 16.25 -5.88 4.77
N SER A 81 16.63 -5.08 5.77
CA SER A 81 16.21 -3.67 5.90
C SER A 81 16.73 -2.74 4.79
N VAL A 82 17.78 -3.15 4.07
CA VAL A 82 18.39 -2.36 2.99
C VAL A 82 18.03 -2.92 1.61
N LEU A 83 17.84 -4.24 1.52
CA LEU A 83 17.45 -4.95 0.30
C LEU A 83 15.94 -4.83 0.03
N VAL A 84 15.13 -4.89 1.09
CA VAL A 84 13.70 -4.61 1.02
C VAL A 84 13.55 -3.09 1.09
N GLN A 85 13.66 -2.46 -0.07
CA GLN A 85 13.08 -1.13 -0.25
C GLN A 85 11.60 -1.23 0.18
N PRO A 86 11.07 -0.31 0.97
CA PRO A 86 9.63 -0.23 1.15
C PRO A 86 9.03 0.31 -0.15
N HIS A 87 8.93 -0.54 -1.18
CA HIS A 87 7.64 -0.59 -1.83
C HIS A 87 6.64 -0.87 -0.72
N GLU A 88 5.56 -0.10 -0.63
CA GLU A 88 4.60 -0.26 0.47
C GLU A 88 3.90 -1.61 0.32
N ILE A 89 4.54 -2.69 0.78
CA ILE A 89 3.96 -4.01 0.83
C ILE A 89 3.01 -4.04 2.02
N LYS A 90 1.74 -4.28 1.77
CA LYS A 90 0.65 -4.25 2.76
C LYS A 90 0.15 -5.67 2.99
N LEU A 91 -0.01 -6.07 4.26
CA LEU A 91 -0.65 -7.34 4.59
C LEU A 91 -2.15 -7.22 4.36
N ALA A 92 -2.74 -8.24 3.76
CA ALA A 92 -4.14 -8.22 3.41
C ALA A 92 -4.74 -9.62 3.60
N LYS A 93 -5.99 -9.68 4.06
CA LYS A 93 -6.73 -10.92 4.30
C LYS A 93 -7.56 -11.30 3.07
N VAL A 94 -7.40 -12.53 2.61
CA VAL A 94 -8.20 -13.12 1.53
C VAL A 94 -9.63 -13.36 2.04
N LYS A 95 -10.60 -12.70 1.42
CA LYS A 95 -12.04 -12.85 1.71
C LYS A 95 -12.69 -13.94 0.87
N SER A 96 -12.28 -14.09 -0.37
CA SER A 96 -12.77 -15.18 -1.22
C SER A 96 -11.78 -15.60 -2.27
N ASN A 97 -11.68 -16.91 -2.50
CA ASN A 97 -10.95 -17.49 -3.62
C ASN A 97 -11.76 -18.65 -4.20
N ALA A 98 -12.64 -18.34 -5.15
CA ALA A 98 -13.60 -19.29 -5.70
C ALA A 98 -13.85 -19.03 -7.19
N VAL A 99 -14.34 -20.07 -7.88
CA VAL A 99 -14.84 -20.00 -9.25
C VAL A 99 -16.34 -19.75 -9.21
N TYR A 100 -16.80 -18.74 -9.95
CA TYR A 100 -18.22 -18.38 -10.05
C TYR A 100 -18.74 -18.77 -11.43
N THR A 101 -19.93 -19.39 -11.47
CA THR A 101 -20.64 -19.76 -12.70
C THR A 101 -22.06 -19.23 -12.62
N ALA A 102 -22.59 -18.70 -13.72
CA ALA A 102 -23.98 -18.23 -13.76
C ALA A 102 -24.98 -19.40 -13.71
N PRO A 103 -26.14 -19.26 -13.05
CA PRO A 103 -26.55 -18.10 -12.26
C PRO A 103 -25.80 -18.02 -10.92
N CYS A 104 -25.44 -16.80 -10.50
CA CYS A 104 -24.81 -16.55 -9.21
C CYS A 104 -25.35 -15.27 -8.58
N ASP A 105 -25.31 -15.20 -7.25
CA ASP A 105 -25.73 -14.01 -6.51
C ASP A 105 -24.82 -12.82 -6.79
N THR A 106 -25.41 -11.63 -6.75
CA THR A 106 -24.65 -10.37 -6.81
C THR A 106 -23.74 -10.24 -5.59
N SER A 107 -22.52 -9.80 -5.83
CA SER A 107 -21.58 -9.48 -4.76
C SER A 107 -21.51 -7.98 -4.51
N ILE A 108 -21.27 -7.59 -3.26
CA ILE A 108 -21.10 -6.20 -2.85
C ILE A 108 -19.73 -6.00 -2.19
N LEU A 109 -19.09 -4.87 -2.53
CA LEU A 109 -17.79 -4.46 -2.00
C LEU A 109 -17.95 -3.04 -1.44
N TYR A 110 -17.26 -2.78 -0.32
CA TYR A 110 -17.20 -1.47 0.32
C TYR A 110 -15.76 -0.96 0.37
N PRO A 111 -15.52 0.35 0.57
CA PRO A 111 -14.15 0.90 0.56
C PRO A 111 -13.13 0.18 1.44
N ALA A 112 -13.56 -0.39 2.57
CA ALA A 112 -12.71 -1.10 3.52
C ALA A 112 -13.25 -2.49 3.94
N GLU A 113 -14.24 -3.04 3.24
CA GLU A 113 -14.87 -4.33 3.60
C GLU A 113 -15.38 -5.07 2.36
N GLY A 114 -15.56 -6.38 2.46
CA GLY A 114 -16.11 -7.22 1.38
C GLY A 114 -15.07 -7.67 0.37
N GLY A 115 -13.81 -7.25 0.55
CA GLY A 115 -12.69 -7.58 -0.33
C GLY A 115 -12.57 -6.61 -1.50
N ASN A 116 -12.44 -5.31 -1.17
CA ASN A 116 -12.34 -4.21 -2.12
C ASN A 116 -11.19 -4.38 -3.14
N ILE A 117 -10.14 -5.13 -2.77
CA ILE A 117 -9.05 -5.48 -3.67
C ILE A 117 -9.36 -6.84 -4.29
N HIS A 118 -9.51 -6.92 -5.60
CA HIS A 118 -9.94 -8.16 -6.24
C HIS A 118 -9.34 -8.38 -7.63
N CYS A 119 -9.28 -9.65 -8.02
CA CYS A 119 -8.83 -10.10 -9.32
C CYS A 119 -9.85 -11.08 -9.92
N PHE A 120 -10.24 -10.82 -11.16
CA PHE A 120 -11.05 -11.71 -11.98
C PHE A 120 -10.18 -12.41 -13.01
N THR A 121 -10.28 -13.73 -13.06
CA THR A 121 -9.65 -14.56 -14.09
C THR A 121 -10.75 -15.33 -14.79
N ALA A 122 -10.96 -15.03 -16.08
CA ALA A 122 -11.95 -15.71 -16.89
C ALA A 122 -11.48 -17.15 -17.21
N VAL A 123 -12.23 -18.15 -16.75
CA VAL A 123 -12.01 -19.57 -17.11
C VAL A 123 -12.62 -19.88 -18.48
N THR A 124 -13.72 -19.21 -18.81
CA THR A 124 -14.43 -19.27 -20.09
C THR A 124 -14.76 -17.84 -20.54
N PRO A 125 -15.24 -17.60 -21.78
CA PRO A 125 -15.80 -16.31 -22.15
C PRO A 125 -16.97 -15.96 -21.22
N VAL A 126 -16.80 -14.89 -20.42
CA VAL A 126 -17.76 -14.44 -19.41
C VAL A 126 -18.05 -12.96 -19.56
N ALA A 127 -19.23 -12.55 -19.09
CA ALA A 127 -19.60 -11.15 -18.92
C ALA A 127 -19.77 -10.86 -17.43
N VAL A 128 -19.18 -9.74 -16.98
CA VAL A 128 -19.34 -9.20 -15.62
C VAL A 128 -20.02 -7.85 -15.74
N LEU A 129 -21.01 -7.60 -14.89
CA LEU A 129 -21.71 -6.32 -14.80
C LEU A 129 -21.37 -5.67 -13.45
N ASP A 130 -20.67 -4.54 -13.50
CA ASP A 130 -20.31 -3.76 -12.32
C ASP A 130 -21.10 -2.45 -12.26
N VAL A 131 -21.55 -2.11 -11.05
CA VAL A 131 -22.16 -0.82 -10.72
C VAL A 131 -21.27 -0.13 -9.69
N LEU A 132 -20.71 1.02 -10.05
CA LEU A 132 -19.76 1.77 -9.23
C LEU A 132 -20.42 3.02 -8.62
N GLY A 133 -20.31 3.18 -7.31
CA GLY A 133 -20.87 4.31 -6.57
C GLY A 133 -19.89 4.85 -5.52
N PRO A 134 -19.18 5.97 -5.78
CA PRO A 134 -19.10 6.71 -7.04
C PRO A 134 -18.16 6.05 -8.07
N PRO A 135 -18.20 6.46 -9.35
CA PRO A 135 -17.19 6.06 -10.34
C PRO A 135 -15.78 6.57 -10.01
N TYR A 136 -14.78 5.92 -10.62
CA TYR A 136 -13.38 6.36 -10.59
C TYR A 136 -13.23 7.78 -11.16
N SER A 137 -12.28 8.53 -10.61
CA SER A 137 -11.98 9.91 -11.02
C SER A 137 -10.59 10.32 -10.54
N ASP A 138 -9.62 10.39 -11.45
CA ASP A 138 -8.25 10.82 -11.13
C ASP A 138 -8.22 12.24 -10.53
N LYS A 139 -9.11 13.13 -11.00
CA LYS A 139 -9.21 14.51 -10.51
C LYS A 139 -9.63 14.61 -9.05
N GLU A 140 -10.41 13.65 -8.59
CA GLU A 140 -10.92 13.59 -7.22
C GLU A 140 -10.17 12.55 -6.37
N GLY A 141 -9.01 12.06 -6.85
CA GLY A 141 -8.17 11.10 -6.13
C GLY A 141 -8.80 9.70 -5.99
N ARG A 142 -9.67 9.32 -6.93
CA ARG A 142 -10.26 7.98 -7.03
C ARG A 142 -9.74 7.27 -8.26
N ASP A 143 -8.43 7.27 -8.45
CA ASP A 143 -7.76 6.46 -9.47
C ASP A 143 -7.80 4.97 -9.10
N CYS A 144 -7.54 4.11 -10.09
CA CYS A 144 -7.48 2.67 -9.90
C CYS A 144 -6.02 2.24 -9.71
N THR A 145 -5.69 1.78 -8.50
CA THR A 145 -4.37 1.25 -8.14
C THR A 145 -4.31 -0.26 -8.37
N TYR A 146 -3.19 -0.74 -8.92
CA TYR A 146 -2.96 -2.17 -9.19
C TYR A 146 -1.98 -2.75 -8.18
N TYR A 147 -2.15 -4.04 -7.87
CA TYR A 147 -1.32 -4.74 -6.90
C TYR A 147 -0.81 -6.07 -7.47
N SER A 148 0.41 -6.45 -7.11
CA SER A 148 0.90 -7.83 -7.15
C SER A 148 0.60 -8.47 -5.80
N SER A 149 0.07 -9.70 -5.78
CA SER A 149 -0.05 -10.47 -4.54
C SER A 149 1.05 -11.52 -4.44
N PHE A 150 1.53 -11.73 -3.22
CA PHE A 150 2.52 -12.73 -2.88
C PHE A 150 2.00 -13.56 -1.70
N PRO A 151 2.16 -14.90 -1.75
CA PRO A 151 1.81 -15.74 -0.62
C PRO A 151 2.54 -15.24 0.64
N TYR A 152 1.83 -15.19 1.76
CA TYR A 152 2.51 -14.99 3.04
C TYR A 152 3.49 -16.14 3.23
N PRO A 153 4.80 -15.87 3.37
CA PRO A 153 5.74 -16.95 3.54
C PRO A 153 5.47 -17.64 4.87
N SER A 154 5.32 -18.96 4.84
CA SER A 154 5.18 -19.81 6.02
C SER A 154 6.50 -19.88 6.80
N PHE A 155 7.05 -18.74 7.22
CA PHE A 155 8.21 -18.73 8.11
C PHE A 155 7.73 -19.06 9.53
N SER A 156 7.76 -20.35 9.87
CA SER A 156 7.72 -20.81 11.26
C SER A 156 9.01 -20.36 11.96
N GLY A 157 9.02 -19.16 12.54
CA GLY A 157 10.21 -18.66 13.22
C GLY A 157 10.11 -17.19 13.60
N GLY A 158 9.24 -16.87 14.57
CA GLY A 158 9.09 -15.53 15.10
C GLY A 158 7.99 -15.48 16.14
N ASP A 159 8.29 -16.00 17.33
CA ASP A 159 7.53 -15.81 18.57
C ASP A 159 7.40 -14.30 18.80
N ASP A 160 6.17 -13.75 18.65
CA ASP A 160 5.67 -12.44 19.15
C ASP A 160 4.47 -11.86 18.33
N LEU A 161 3.93 -12.55 17.31
CA LEU A 161 2.58 -12.25 16.78
C LEU A 161 1.55 -13.23 17.34
N ILE A 162 0.98 -12.81 18.47
CA ILE A 162 0.20 -13.60 19.41
C ILE A 162 -1.17 -13.99 18.81
N ASN A 163 -1.45 -15.30 18.67
CA ASN A 163 -2.78 -15.95 18.62
C ASN A 163 -3.80 -15.51 17.55
N GLY A 164 -3.37 -15.07 16.37
CA GLY A 164 -4.26 -14.82 15.22
C GLY A 164 -4.19 -15.95 14.21
N ASP A 165 -5.32 -16.34 13.63
CA ASP A 165 -5.41 -17.22 12.46
C ASP A 165 -4.78 -16.50 11.25
N ILE A 166 -3.47 -16.72 11.03
CA ILE A 166 -2.70 -16.13 9.93
C ILE A 166 -3.05 -16.84 8.59
N GLU A 167 -3.81 -17.92 8.63
CA GLU A 167 -4.33 -18.59 7.44
C GLU A 167 -5.16 -17.62 6.58
N GLY A 168 -4.88 -17.61 5.27
CA GLY A 168 -5.58 -16.75 4.32
C GLY A 168 -5.11 -15.29 4.26
N HIS A 169 -3.86 -14.98 4.60
CA HIS A 169 -3.26 -13.66 4.33
C HIS A 169 -2.31 -13.68 3.13
N GLU A 170 -2.25 -12.56 2.41
CA GLU A 170 -1.34 -12.31 1.30
C GLU A 170 -0.68 -10.93 1.45
N TRP A 171 0.55 -10.81 0.94
CA TRP A 171 1.25 -9.53 0.84
C TRP A 171 0.90 -8.86 -0.48
N LEU A 172 0.52 -7.59 -0.44
CA LEU A 172 0.17 -6.79 -1.62
C LEU A 172 1.22 -5.71 -1.86
N GLU A 173 1.81 -5.71 -3.05
CA GLU A 173 2.73 -4.68 -3.50
C GLU A 173 2.07 -3.84 -4.59
N GLU A 174 2.02 -2.52 -4.41
CA GLU A 174 1.52 -1.61 -5.43
C GLU A 174 2.41 -1.63 -6.68
N ARG A 175 1.76 -1.63 -7.86
CA ARG A 175 2.44 -1.65 -9.15
C ARG A 175 1.75 -0.74 -10.17
N LYS A 176 2.47 -0.42 -11.25
CA LYS A 176 1.88 0.24 -12.41
C LYS A 176 0.90 -0.70 -13.12
N LYS A 177 -0.07 -0.11 -13.81
CA LYS A 177 -0.98 -0.85 -14.71
C LYS A 177 -0.14 -1.73 -15.66
N PRO A 178 -0.42 -3.04 -15.74
CA PRO A 178 0.30 -3.95 -16.63
C PRO A 178 0.11 -3.57 -18.10
N GLU A 179 1.16 -3.74 -18.91
CA GLU A 179 1.12 -3.40 -20.34
C GLU A 179 0.21 -4.35 -21.15
N ASP A 180 0.08 -5.59 -20.68
CA ASP A 180 -0.81 -6.62 -21.24
C ASP A 180 -2.27 -6.48 -20.79
N PHE A 181 -2.57 -5.57 -19.86
CA PHE A 181 -3.94 -5.29 -19.42
C PHE A 181 -4.63 -4.27 -20.35
N ILE A 182 -5.24 -4.80 -21.41
CA ILE A 182 -5.89 -4.04 -22.47
C ILE A 182 -7.40 -4.00 -22.23
N VAL A 183 -7.96 -2.78 -22.23
CA VAL A 183 -9.41 -2.56 -22.16
C VAL A 183 -9.85 -1.79 -23.40
N VAL A 184 -10.78 -2.35 -24.16
CA VAL A 184 -11.33 -1.75 -25.38
C VAL A 184 -12.77 -1.36 -25.14
N GLY A 185 -13.06 -0.06 -25.20
CA GLY A 185 -14.41 0.46 -25.07
C GLY A 185 -15.26 0.17 -26.31
N ALA A 186 -16.53 -0.20 -26.11
CA ALA A 186 -17.50 -0.41 -27.17
C ALA A 186 -18.81 0.32 -26.86
N ARG A 187 -19.52 0.76 -27.91
CA ARG A 187 -20.85 1.37 -27.76
C ARG A 187 -21.87 0.29 -27.38
N TYR A 188 -22.60 0.52 -26.30
CA TYR A 188 -23.72 -0.33 -25.89
C TYR A 188 -24.83 -0.34 -26.95
N LYS A 189 -25.32 -1.54 -27.28
CA LYS A 189 -26.35 -1.77 -28.32
C LYS A 189 -27.65 -2.39 -27.78
N GLY A 190 -27.76 -2.54 -26.45
CA GLY A 190 -28.97 -3.10 -25.83
C GLY A 190 -30.09 -2.07 -25.69
N PRO A 191 -31.15 -2.40 -24.92
CA PRO A 191 -32.29 -1.51 -24.69
C PRO A 191 -31.87 -0.14 -24.16
N LYS A 192 -32.54 0.92 -24.62
CA LYS A 192 -32.25 2.28 -24.16
C LYS A 192 -32.56 2.42 -22.67
N PHE A 193 -31.68 3.13 -21.97
CA PHE A 193 -31.95 3.58 -20.62
C PHE A 193 -33.01 4.68 -20.67
N VAL A 194 -34.03 4.57 -19.84
CA VAL A 194 -35.08 5.58 -19.67
C VAL A 194 -34.82 6.23 -18.32
N GLU A 195 -34.58 7.54 -18.31
CA GLU A 195 -34.59 8.29 -17.05
C GLU A 195 -36.01 8.29 -16.49
N LYS A 196 -36.12 7.94 -15.22
CA LYS A 196 -37.39 7.98 -14.49
C LYS A 196 -37.56 9.30 -13.79
#